data_AF-K9AHR5-F1
#
_entry.id   AF-K9AHR5-F1
#
_cell.length_a   1.000
_cell.length_b   1.000
_cell.length_c   1.000
_cell.angle_alpha   90.00
_cell.angle_beta   90.00
_cell.angle_gamma   90.00
#
_symmetry.space_group_name_H-M   'P 1'
#
loop_
_entity.id
_entity.type
_entity.pdbx_description
1 polymer ?
#
loop_
_entity_poly.entity_id
_entity_poly.type
_entity_poly.pdbx_seq_one_letter_code
_entity_poly.pdbx_strand_id
1 'polypeptide(L)'
;MVSEPFYNGGTRLEVIDMNFMQIYLQKLMQSWYQESIYHYQDVLDTKLKNINDYINYLKDKKDYIKEIIDSLTIELENKYIDMMEQHQIRYAENLSGQDIESMKHHLNEIEADYARLEDHLSEQNRRKLTMEQECDLLERIAVVS
;
A
#
# COMPACT_ATOMS: atom_id res chain seq x y z
N MET A 1 -56.30 -12.80 56.04
CA MET A 1 -56.04 -11.46 55.47
C MET A 1 -54.79 -10.94 56.17
N VAL A 2 -53.59 -11.14 55.62
CA VAL A 2 -52.99 -10.40 54.48
C VAL A 2 -52.79 -8.93 54.92
N SER A 3 -51.60 -8.34 55.08
CA SER A 3 -50.24 -8.69 54.68
C SER A 3 -49.24 -8.04 55.63
N GLU A 4 -48.12 -8.70 55.88
CA GLU A 4 -46.90 -8.06 56.38
C GLU A 4 -46.31 -7.14 55.28
N PRO A 5 -45.77 -5.97 55.62
CA PRO A 5 -45.03 -5.17 54.65
C PRO A 5 -43.68 -5.83 54.39
N PHE A 6 -43.49 -6.20 53.13
CA PHE A 6 -42.23 -6.72 52.58
C PHE A 6 -41.06 -5.81 52.94
N TYR A 7 -40.00 -6.41 53.48
CA TYR A 7 -38.66 -5.83 53.53
C TYR A 7 -38.25 -5.43 52.11
N ASN A 8 -38.22 -4.13 51.83
CA ASN A 8 -37.56 -3.57 50.66
C ASN A 8 -36.37 -2.74 51.16
N GLY A 9 -35.33 -3.45 51.57
CA GLY A 9 -34.14 -2.92 52.22
C GLY A 9 -32.88 -3.09 51.38
N GLY A 10 -32.93 -2.77 50.08
CA GLY A 10 -31.71 -2.49 49.32
C GLY A 10 -31.18 -1.14 49.81
N THR A 11 -30.09 -1.16 50.58
CA THR A 11 -29.59 0.06 51.21
C THR A 11 -29.14 1.08 50.16
N ARG A 12 -29.56 2.33 50.33
CA ARG A 12 -29.21 3.49 49.50
C ARG A 12 -27.69 3.65 49.26
N LEU A 13 -26.86 3.06 50.13
CA LEU A 13 -25.39 2.98 50.01
C LEU A 13 -24.94 2.03 48.89
N GLU A 14 -25.54 0.84 48.73
CA GLU A 14 -25.19 -0.11 47.66
C GLU A 14 -25.52 0.46 46.27
N VAL A 15 -26.58 1.25 46.16
CA VAL A 15 -26.95 1.94 44.92
C VAL A 15 -25.96 3.08 44.59
N ILE A 16 -25.43 3.77 45.59
CA ILE A 16 -24.41 4.81 45.42
C ILE A 16 -23.07 4.19 45.01
N ASP A 17 -22.68 3.06 45.62
CA ASP A 17 -21.47 2.30 45.26
C ASP A 17 -21.57 1.71 43.85
N MET A 18 -22.74 1.19 43.45
CA MET A 18 -22.95 0.65 42.11
C MET A 18 -22.92 1.76 41.04
N ASN A 19 -23.46 2.95 41.34
CA ASN A 19 -23.37 4.12 40.45
C ASN A 19 -21.93 4.67 40.35
N PHE A 20 -21.19 4.67 41.46
CA PHE A 20 -19.79 5.08 41.47
C PHE A 20 -18.91 4.13 40.65
N MET A 21 -19.08 2.82 40.83
CA MET A 21 -18.39 1.82 40.00
C MET A 21 -18.77 1.94 38.53
N GLN A 22 -20.04 2.18 38.20
CA GLN A 22 -20.48 2.38 36.82
C GLN A 22 -19.81 3.59 36.18
N ILE A 23 -19.74 4.73 36.87
CA ILE A 23 -19.06 5.94 36.39
C ILE A 23 -17.56 5.68 36.22
N TYR A 24 -16.94 4.99 37.18
CA TYR A 24 -15.51 4.67 37.10
C TYR A 24 -15.18 3.75 35.93
N LEU A 25 -15.96 2.68 35.74
CA LEU A 25 -15.83 1.77 34.60
C LEU A 25 -16.07 2.50 33.28
N GLN A 26 -17.06 3.39 33.21
CA GLN A 26 -17.32 4.18 32.01
C GLN A 26 -16.12 5.08 31.66
N LYS A 27 -15.53 5.77 32.64
CA LYS A 27 -14.33 6.58 32.43
C LYS A 27 -13.12 5.75 31.99
N LEU A 28 -12.92 4.59 32.60
CA LEU A 28 -11.83 3.69 32.26
C LEU A 28 -12.00 3.15 30.84
N MET A 29 -13.19 2.71 30.46
CA MET A 29 -13.51 2.26 29.11
C MET A 29 -13.30 3.39 28.09
N GLN A 30 -13.76 4.61 28.38
CA GLN A 30 -13.57 5.75 27.49
C GLN A 30 -12.08 6.08 27.29
N SER A 31 -11.29 6.06 28.36
CA SER A 31 -9.84 6.29 28.29
C SER A 31 -9.14 5.23 27.43
N TRP A 32 -9.43 3.95 27.67
CA TRP A 32 -8.83 2.85 26.90
C TRP A 32 -9.22 2.89 25.43
N TYR A 33 -10.47 3.25 25.16
CA TYR A 33 -10.98 3.37 23.80
C TYR A 33 -10.27 4.48 23.03
N GLN A 34 -10.12 5.67 23.63
CA GLN A 34 -9.39 6.78 23.03
C GLN A 34 -7.91 6.43 22.80
N GLU A 35 -7.24 5.85 23.80
CA GLU A 35 -5.84 5.43 23.67
C GLU A 35 -5.65 4.39 22.55
N SER A 36 -6.57 3.45 22.43
CA SER A 36 -6.54 2.42 21.38
C SER A 36 -6.72 3.02 19.99
N ILE A 37 -7.62 4.01 19.83
CA ILE A 37 -7.81 4.72 18.56
C ILE A 37 -6.54 5.47 18.17
N TYR A 38 -5.98 6.25 19.08
CA TYR A 38 -4.77 7.02 18.80
C TYR A 38 -3.59 6.11 18.44
N HIS A 39 -3.44 4.99 19.15
CA HIS A 39 -2.41 4.01 18.82
C HIS A 39 -2.61 3.42 17.43
N TYR A 40 -3.84 3.06 17.07
CA TYR A 40 -4.13 2.48 15.77
C TYR A 40 -3.93 3.51 14.63
N GLN A 41 -4.27 4.79 14.86
CA GLN A 41 -3.98 5.89 13.94
C GLN A 41 -2.48 6.00 13.63
N ASP A 42 -1.63 6.04 14.67
CA ASP A 42 -0.17 6.14 14.50
C ASP A 42 0.42 4.96 13.72
N VAL A 43 -0.09 3.75 13.98
CA VAL A 43 0.30 2.54 13.25
C VAL A 43 -0.09 2.63 11.78
N LEU A 44 -1.30 3.10 11.46
CA LEU A 44 -1.76 3.25 10.08
C LEU A 44 -0.98 4.33 9.34
N ASP A 45 -0.72 5.48 9.98
CA ASP A 45 0.08 6.57 9.40
C ASP A 45 1.48 6.10 9.04
N THR A 46 2.13 5.36 9.95
CA THR A 46 3.44 4.76 9.71
C THR A 46 3.41 3.81 8.51
N LYS A 47 2.41 2.93 8.44
CA LYS A 47 2.27 1.99 7.31
C LYS A 47 2.01 2.73 5.99
N LEU A 48 1.18 3.75 6.00
CA LEU A 48 0.83 4.53 4.82
C LEU A 48 2.05 5.29 4.29
N LYS A 49 2.85 5.87 5.18
CA LYS A 49 4.14 6.48 4.83
C LYS A 49 5.07 5.45 4.17
N ASN A 50 5.23 4.28 4.78
CA ASN A 50 6.10 3.22 4.22
C ASN A 50 5.64 2.76 2.83
N ILE A 51 4.32 2.60 2.62
CA ILE A 51 3.76 2.28 1.30
C ILE A 51 4.06 3.39 0.30
N ASN A 52 3.91 4.66 0.69
CA ASN A 52 4.17 5.79 -0.18
C ASN A 52 5.65 5.90 -0.58
N ASP A 53 6.56 5.71 0.38
CA ASP A 53 8.00 5.68 0.15
C ASP A 53 8.37 4.54 -0.82
N TYR A 54 7.77 3.36 -0.63
CA TYR A 54 8.00 2.22 -1.51
C TYR A 54 7.42 2.43 -2.92
N ILE A 55 6.24 3.04 -3.05
CA ILE A 55 5.67 3.42 -4.35
C ILE A 55 6.60 4.38 -5.08
N ASN A 56 7.18 5.37 -4.39
CA ASN A 56 8.12 6.32 -4.99
C ASN A 56 9.38 5.60 -5.48
N TYR A 57 9.96 4.74 -4.64
CA TYR A 57 11.08 3.90 -5.05
C TYR A 57 10.78 3.07 -6.31
N LEU A 58 9.58 2.46 -6.38
CA LEU A 58 9.18 1.68 -7.56
C LEU A 58 9.02 2.55 -8.81
N LYS A 59 8.54 3.79 -8.69
CA LYS A 59 8.46 4.74 -9.80
C LYS A 59 9.85 5.13 -10.30
N ASP A 60 10.74 5.51 -9.40
CA ASP A 60 12.12 5.88 -9.75
C ASP A 60 12.83 4.73 -10.46
N LYS A 61 12.67 3.50 -9.94
CA LYS A 61 13.23 2.30 -10.58
C LYS A 61 12.61 2.05 -11.95
N LYS A 62 11.31 2.27 -12.11
CA LYS A 62 10.61 2.11 -13.39
C LYS A 62 11.13 3.08 -14.44
N ASP A 63 11.31 4.35 -14.05
CA ASP A 63 11.83 5.39 -14.95
C ASP A 63 13.27 5.08 -15.37
N TYR A 64 14.11 4.63 -14.43
CA TYR A 64 15.47 4.16 -14.75
C TYR A 64 15.48 2.98 -15.74
N ILE A 65 14.63 1.98 -15.53
CA ILE A 65 14.54 0.84 -16.47
C ILE A 65 14.08 1.30 -17.85
N LYS A 66 13.14 2.25 -17.91
CA LYS A 66 12.71 2.82 -19.19
C LYS A 66 13.85 3.49 -19.94
N GLU A 67 14.71 4.26 -19.26
CA GLU A 67 15.90 4.86 -19.88
C GLU A 67 16.86 3.81 -20.45
N ILE A 68 17.00 2.66 -19.78
CA ILE A 68 17.79 1.53 -20.29
C ILE A 68 17.16 0.95 -21.55
N ILE A 69 15.83 0.72 -21.55
CA ILE A 69 15.11 0.21 -22.73
C ILE A 69 15.29 1.16 -23.91
N ASP A 70 15.11 2.46 -23.69
CA ASP A 70 15.25 3.48 -24.73
C ASP A 70 16.70 3.48 -25.29
N SER A 71 17.70 3.40 -24.42
CA SER A 71 19.11 3.35 -24.82
C SER A 71 19.46 2.10 -25.63
N LEU A 72 19.02 0.92 -25.18
CA LEU A 72 19.26 -0.34 -25.88
C LEU A 72 18.52 -0.41 -27.22
N THR A 73 17.33 0.19 -27.29
CA THR A 73 16.56 0.27 -28.54
C THR A 73 17.32 1.10 -29.57
N ILE A 74 17.85 2.26 -29.17
CA ILE A 74 18.70 3.10 -30.03
C ILE A 74 19.97 2.35 -30.45
N GLU A 75 20.63 1.64 -29.54
CA GLU A 75 21.83 0.85 -29.87
C GLU A 75 21.52 -0.25 -30.89
N LEU A 76 20.40 -0.95 -30.71
CA LEU A 76 19.94 -1.98 -31.63
C LEU A 76 19.64 -1.40 -33.02
N GLU A 77 18.94 -0.27 -33.09
CA GLU A 77 18.66 0.46 -34.34
C GLU A 77 19.95 0.86 -35.07
N ASN A 78 20.93 1.40 -34.34
CA ASN A 78 22.23 1.76 -34.89
C ASN A 78 22.98 0.54 -35.45
N LYS A 79 22.99 -0.60 -34.73
CA LYS A 79 23.59 -1.84 -35.24
C LYS A 79 22.91 -2.35 -36.50
N TYR A 80 21.59 -2.20 -36.61
CA TYR A 80 20.87 -2.53 -37.84
C TYR A 80 21.30 -1.64 -39.01
N ILE A 81 21.47 -0.33 -38.79
CA ILE A 81 21.98 0.61 -39.80
C ILE A 81 23.38 0.19 -40.25
N ASP A 82 24.31 -0.02 -39.32
CA ASP A 82 25.69 -0.44 -39.62
C ASP A 82 25.73 -1.72 -40.46
N MET A 83 24.91 -2.72 -40.12
CA MET A 83 24.84 -3.97 -40.87
C MET A 83 24.29 -3.77 -42.29
N MET A 84 23.25 -2.95 -42.46
CA MET A 84 22.70 -2.62 -43.78
C MET A 84 23.74 -1.91 -44.66
N GLU A 85 24.47 -0.95 -44.10
CA GLU A 85 25.53 -0.22 -44.79
C GLU A 85 26.68 -1.13 -45.21
N GLN A 86 27.16 -2.00 -44.31
CA GLN A 86 28.27 -2.92 -44.59
C GLN A 86 27.95 -3.92 -45.71
N HIS A 87 26.71 -4.40 -45.79
CA HIS A 87 26.31 -5.43 -46.74
C HIS A 87 25.69 -4.87 -48.03
N GLN A 88 25.62 -3.54 -48.19
CA GLN A 88 24.90 -2.86 -49.29
C GLN A 88 23.44 -3.35 -49.43
N ILE A 89 22.85 -3.77 -48.32
CA ILE A 89 21.52 -4.34 -48.28
C ILE A 89 20.51 -3.19 -48.32
N ARG A 90 19.72 -3.13 -49.40
CA ARG A 90 18.70 -2.07 -49.63
C ARG A 90 17.38 -2.28 -48.88
N TYR A 91 17.15 -3.48 -48.33
CA TYR A 91 15.92 -3.86 -47.64
C TYR A 91 16.25 -4.73 -46.44
N ALA A 92 15.54 -4.56 -45.33
CA ALA A 92 15.68 -5.38 -44.13
C ALA A 92 15.25 -6.85 -44.40
N GLU A 93 16.09 -7.61 -45.09
CA GLU A 93 16.10 -9.07 -44.93
C GLU A 93 16.47 -9.38 -43.48
N ASN A 94 16.08 -10.54 -42.93
CA ASN A 94 16.38 -10.90 -41.54
C ASN A 94 17.90 -10.89 -41.29
N LEU A 95 18.42 -9.73 -40.88
CA LEU A 95 19.80 -9.52 -40.53
C LEU A 95 20.03 -10.25 -39.21
N SER A 96 20.54 -11.48 -39.35
CA SER A 96 20.88 -12.38 -38.25
C SER A 96 22.34 -12.15 -37.87
N GLY A 97 22.57 -11.32 -36.85
CA GLY A 97 23.86 -11.18 -36.18
C GLY A 97 23.77 -11.69 -34.75
N GLN A 98 24.79 -12.41 -34.27
CA GLN A 98 24.84 -12.90 -32.88
C GLN A 98 24.67 -11.76 -31.87
N ASP A 99 25.23 -10.59 -32.18
CA ASP A 99 25.08 -9.38 -31.36
C ASP A 99 23.65 -8.83 -31.34
N ILE A 100 22.96 -8.87 -32.49
CA ILE A 100 21.56 -8.40 -32.62
C ILE A 100 20.64 -9.29 -31.79
N GLU A 101 20.79 -10.60 -31.89
CA GLU A 101 19.99 -11.54 -31.10
C GLU A 101 20.29 -11.43 -29.60
N SER A 102 21.55 -11.18 -29.23
CA SER A 102 21.91 -10.89 -27.84
C SER A 102 21.25 -9.63 -27.30
N MET A 103 21.25 -8.53 -28.07
CA MET A 103 20.60 -7.27 -27.66
C MET A 103 19.08 -7.41 -27.58
N LYS A 104 18.44 -8.10 -28.54
CA LYS A 104 17.01 -8.41 -28.47
C LYS A 104 16.66 -9.22 -27.24
N HIS A 105 17.47 -10.24 -26.92
CA HIS A 105 17.23 -11.04 -25.72
C HIS A 105 17.31 -10.18 -24.46
N HIS A 106 18.31 -9.29 -24.38
CA HIS A 106 18.46 -8.38 -23.26
C HIS A 106 17.31 -7.38 -23.13
N LEU A 107 16.86 -6.81 -24.25
CA LEU A 107 15.66 -5.96 -24.30
C LEU A 107 14.43 -6.71 -23.77
N ASN A 108 14.19 -7.95 -24.21
CA ASN A 108 13.07 -8.76 -23.74
C ASN A 108 13.12 -9.01 -22.22
N GLU A 109 14.30 -9.26 -21.66
CA GLU A 109 14.47 -9.46 -20.21
C GLU A 109 14.12 -8.18 -19.44
N ILE A 110 14.61 -7.04 -19.90
CA ILE A 110 14.40 -5.74 -19.25
C ILE A 110 12.93 -5.29 -19.37
N GLU A 111 12.30 -5.51 -20.52
CA GLU A 111 10.87 -5.25 -20.71
C GLU A 111 10.01 -6.14 -19.79
N ALA A 112 10.39 -7.40 -19.60
CA ALA A 112 9.73 -8.29 -18.64
C ALA A 112 9.91 -7.83 -17.19
N ASP A 113 11.05 -7.24 -16.83
CA ASP A 113 11.26 -6.60 -15.53
C ASP A 113 10.42 -5.32 -15.38
N TYR A 114 10.32 -4.50 -16.43
CA TYR A 114 9.47 -3.32 -16.46
C TYR A 114 7.99 -3.68 -16.24
N ALA A 115 7.48 -4.71 -16.93
CA ALA A 115 6.11 -5.20 -16.76
C ALA A 115 5.84 -5.67 -15.32
N ARG A 116 6.77 -6.42 -14.73
CA ARG A 116 6.69 -6.84 -13.32
C ARG A 116 6.67 -5.67 -12.35
N LEU A 117 7.39 -4.59 -12.63
CA LEU A 117 7.33 -3.37 -11.83
C LEU A 117 5.97 -2.67 -11.94
N GLU A 118 5.34 -2.64 -13.11
CA GLU A 118 3.99 -2.07 -13.25
C GLU A 118 2.94 -2.85 -12.46
N ASP A 119 3.00 -4.18 -12.49
CA ASP A 119 2.13 -5.03 -11.68
C ASP A 119 2.33 -4.77 -10.18
N HIS A 120 3.59 -4.70 -9.73
CA HIS A 120 3.91 -4.39 -8.34
C HIS A 120 3.42 -2.99 -7.93
N LEU A 121 3.59 -1.98 -8.79
CA LEU A 121 3.13 -0.62 -8.54
C LEU A 121 1.60 -0.58 -8.39
N SER A 122 0.88 -1.27 -9.28
CA SER A 122 -0.57 -1.39 -9.23
C SER A 122 -1.04 -2.01 -7.92
N GLU A 123 -0.40 -3.10 -7.49
CA GLU A 123 -0.70 -3.77 -6.22
C GLU A 123 -0.43 -2.86 -5.01
N GLN A 124 0.66 -2.10 -5.00
CA GLN A 124 0.94 -1.15 -3.91
C GLN A 124 -0.08 -0.01 -3.87
N ASN A 125 -0.51 0.52 -5.02
CA ASN A 125 -1.55 1.54 -5.07
C ASN A 125 -2.89 1.01 -4.52
N ARG A 126 -3.24 -0.24 -4.82
CA ARG A 126 -4.43 -0.90 -4.27
C ARG A 126 -4.34 -1.02 -2.75
N ARG A 127 -3.19 -1.43 -2.22
CA ARG A 127 -2.95 -1.50 -0.76
C ARG A 127 -3.03 -0.14 -0.09
N LYS A 128 -2.47 0.90 -0.72
CA LYS A 128 -2.58 2.28 -0.25
C LYS A 128 -4.05 2.69 -0.12
N LEU A 129 -4.85 2.46 -1.16
CA LEU A 129 -6.28 2.79 -1.14
C LEU A 129 -7.03 2.07 -0.01
N THR A 130 -6.77 0.78 0.20
CA THR A 130 -7.38 0.03 1.32
C THR A 130 -6.97 0.63 2.67
N MET A 131 -5.70 1.00 2.84
CA MET A 131 -5.22 1.62 4.08
C MET A 131 -5.86 2.99 4.32
N GLU A 132 -6.01 3.80 3.28
CA GLU A 132 -6.69 5.11 3.35
C GLU A 132 -8.15 4.93 3.80
N GLN A 133 -8.85 3.90 3.30
CA GLN A 133 -10.20 3.56 3.74
C GLN A 133 -10.26 3.13 5.21
N GLU A 134 -9.24 2.42 5.71
CA GLU A 134 -9.14 2.08 7.13
C GLU A 134 -8.93 3.33 8.00
N CYS A 135 -8.10 4.28 7.56
CA CYS A 135 -7.93 5.57 8.22
C CYS A 135 -9.24 6.36 8.29
N ASP A 136 -9.95 6.48 7.16
CA ASP A 136 -11.24 7.18 7.08
C ASP A 136 -12.28 6.57 8.02
N LEU A 137 -12.31 5.24 8.12
CA LEU A 137 -13.21 4.53 9.03
C LEU A 137 -12.86 4.85 10.49
N LEU A 138 -11.57 4.80 10.83
CA LEU A 138 -11.08 5.06 12.17
C LEU A 138 -11.36 6.50 12.62
N GLU A 139 -11.21 7.47 11.72
CA GLU A 139 -11.56 8.88 11.98
C GLU A 139 -13.05 9.03 12.29
N ARG A 140 -13.93 8.38 11.51
CA ARG A 140 -15.38 8.38 11.79
C ARG A 140 -15.70 7.76 13.13
N ILE A 141 -15.03 6.67 13.47
CA ILE A 141 -15.21 6.00 14.76
C ILE A 141 -14.78 6.93 15.90
N ALA A 142 -13.65 7.60 15.77
CA ALA A 142 -13.12 8.54 16.76
C ALA A 142 -14.03 9.75 17.01
N VAL A 143 -14.75 10.23 15.99
CA VAL A 143 -15.68 11.37 16.11
C VAL A 143 -16.98 10.99 16.84
N VAL A 144 -17.41 9.72 16.76
CA VAL A 144 -18.67 9.24 17.33
C VAL A 144 -18.53 8.80 18.79
N SER A 145 -17.30 8.58 19.25
CA SER A 145 -16.93 8.09 20.58
C SER A 145 -16.48 9.17 21.56
#